data_AF-A0A7Y5UIM1-F1
#
_entry.id   AF-A0A7Y5UIM1-F1
#
_cell.length_a   1.000
_cell.length_b   1.000
_cell.length_c   1.000
_cell.angle_alpha   90.00
_cell.angle_beta   90.00
_cell.angle_gamma   90.00
#
_symmetry.space_group_name_H-M   'P 1'
#
loop_
_entity.id
_entity.type
_entity.pdbx_description
1 polymer ?
#
loop_
_entity_poly.entity_id
_entity_poly.type
_entity_poly.pdbx_seq_one_letter_code
_entity_poly.pdbx_strand_id
1 'polypeptide(L)'
;MVKPSHVPLRAARTCIAALSLLVVAPGCRQFPETAVTNDLEARGRDIFRDDTFGDERFWTDTARLHELVAREIEPLEALGLGVKVDMDRLNLLKFVAHNPFGTGGTKELLRQGAVVGMRGTFDENGNLVKVGITCALCHSTVDNALLPGIGHRLDGWPNRDLEVGKILSKLPIFTPQQKAVLASWPPGYYDPRFNFDGKSTPLTLPPAHGLAQVKNETYTAEGPISYWNAYVAVTQMHGHGNFSDPRLGINIVQTPDDVTPKLAALRAYQHSIPAPPTPGASYDRGAADRGKRVFDANCASCHVGGSLTDNNDGVLHAPSETGMDSAYAARTTQKRYRTTPLRALWQHAPYFHDGSAKTLEDVVDHYVQVRRFQLSRGERRDLVEYLKSL
;
A
#
# COMPACT_ATOMS: atom_id res chain seq x y z
N MET A 1 -39.20 65.51 6.48
CA MET A 1 -38.20 66.06 5.53
C MET A 1 -36.84 65.52 5.90
N VAL A 2 -36.15 64.97 4.90
CA VAL A 2 -34.94 64.13 4.95
C VAL A 2 -33.82 64.69 5.84
N LYS A 3 -33.21 63.82 6.67
CA LYS A 3 -31.81 63.92 7.11
C LYS A 3 -31.17 62.52 7.18
N PRO A 4 -29.87 62.38 6.88
CA PRO A 4 -29.28 61.16 6.34
C PRO A 4 -28.66 60.26 7.41
N SER A 5 -28.53 59.00 7.03
CA SER A 5 -27.93 57.87 7.73
C SER A 5 -26.41 58.04 7.95
N HIS A 6 -25.98 57.92 9.20
CA HIS A 6 -24.57 57.69 9.56
C HIS A 6 -24.35 56.19 9.78
N VAL A 7 -23.48 55.60 8.96
CA VAL A 7 -22.93 54.24 9.17
C VAL A 7 -21.72 54.36 10.10
N PRO A 8 -21.64 53.61 11.22
CA PRO A 8 -20.43 53.57 12.01
C PRO A 8 -19.43 52.55 11.45
N LEU A 9 -18.19 52.99 11.25
CA LEU A 9 -17.03 52.12 10.97
C LEU A 9 -16.88 51.09 12.11
N ARG A 10 -16.93 49.80 11.78
CA ARG A 10 -16.41 48.74 12.66
C ARG A 10 -14.97 48.42 12.28
N ALA A 11 -14.08 48.59 13.25
CA ALA A 11 -12.67 48.23 13.17
C ALA A 11 -12.51 46.73 12.82
N ALA A 12 -11.72 46.45 11.78
CA ALA A 12 -11.29 45.12 11.44
C ALA A 12 -10.31 44.62 12.51
N ARG A 13 -10.73 43.63 13.31
CA ARG A 13 -9.82 42.85 14.15
C ARG A 13 -9.16 41.79 13.27
N THR A 14 -7.89 41.99 12.96
CA THR A 14 -7.00 40.97 12.42
C THR A 14 -6.84 39.86 13.45
N CYS A 15 -7.48 38.71 13.22
CA CYS A 15 -7.17 37.48 13.93
C CYS A 15 -5.85 36.93 13.38
N ILE A 16 -4.74 37.16 14.10
CA ILE A 16 -3.52 36.38 13.93
C ILE A 16 -3.80 35.03 14.58
N ALA A 17 -4.06 34.00 13.77
CA ALA A 17 -4.12 32.63 14.26
C ALA A 17 -2.70 32.22 14.68
N ALA A 18 -2.48 32.10 15.98
CA ALA A 18 -1.24 31.56 16.54
C ALA A 18 -1.16 30.07 16.17
N LEU A 19 -0.25 29.74 15.25
CA LEU A 19 0.15 28.36 14.98
C LEU A 19 0.92 27.86 16.20
N SER A 20 0.24 27.11 17.08
CA SER A 20 0.91 26.40 18.17
C SER A 20 1.87 25.38 17.58
N LEU A 21 3.19 25.62 17.73
CA LEU A 21 4.23 24.63 17.48
C LEU A 21 3.97 23.43 18.40
N LEU A 22 3.43 22.34 17.84
CA LEU A 22 3.66 21.02 18.40
C LEU A 22 5.16 20.75 18.23
N VAL A 23 5.87 20.65 19.34
CA VAL A 23 7.23 20.11 19.37
C VAL A 23 7.11 18.63 18.97
N VAL A 24 7.32 18.35 17.69
CA VAL A 24 7.53 16.97 17.20
C VAL A 24 8.85 16.53 17.81
N ALA A 25 8.79 15.73 18.87
CA ALA A 25 9.97 15.06 19.39
C ALA A 25 10.44 14.08 18.30
N PRO A 26 11.64 14.24 17.71
CA PRO A 26 12.10 13.45 16.55
C PRO A 26 12.26 11.95 16.80
N GLY A 27 11.90 11.45 17.99
CA GLY A 27 12.05 10.06 18.41
C GLY A 27 10.76 9.36 18.83
N CYS A 28 9.59 10.02 18.82
CA CYS A 28 8.33 9.36 19.14
C CYS A 28 7.69 8.80 17.86
N ARG A 29 8.04 7.55 17.50
CA ARG A 29 7.35 6.82 16.43
C ARG A 29 6.00 6.28 16.92
N GLN A 30 4.97 6.40 16.09
CA GLN A 30 3.65 5.83 16.41
C GLN A 30 3.71 4.29 16.47
N PHE A 31 4.51 3.69 15.59
CA PHE A 31 4.74 2.25 15.54
C PHE A 31 6.26 1.97 15.56
N PRO A 32 6.70 0.91 16.26
CA PRO A 32 8.10 0.52 16.24
C PRO A 32 8.52 0.11 14.82
N GLU A 33 9.78 0.33 14.47
CA GLU A 33 10.32 -0.23 13.23
C GLU A 33 10.37 -1.75 13.32
N THR A 34 10.16 -2.41 12.18
CA THR A 34 10.50 -3.84 12.05
C THR A 34 11.99 -4.02 12.32
N ALA A 35 12.29 -4.62 13.47
CA ALA A 35 13.65 -5.05 13.79
C ALA A 35 14.01 -6.22 12.89
N VAL A 36 15.10 -6.08 12.13
CA VAL A 36 15.70 -7.19 11.38
C VAL A 36 16.59 -7.98 12.34
N THR A 37 16.49 -9.30 12.29
CA THR A 37 17.13 -10.20 13.25
C THR A 37 18.41 -10.85 12.71
N ASN A 38 18.62 -10.79 11.40
CA ASN A 38 19.77 -11.38 10.72
C ASN A 38 20.10 -10.63 9.41
N ASP A 39 21.28 -10.93 8.83
CA ASP A 39 21.79 -10.28 7.62
C ASP A 39 20.92 -10.51 6.37
N LEU A 40 20.19 -11.63 6.31
CA LEU A 40 19.32 -11.93 5.17
C LEU A 40 18.09 -11.01 5.18
N GLU A 41 17.47 -10.81 6.35
CA GLU A 41 16.38 -9.86 6.56
C GLU A 41 16.84 -8.42 6.35
N ALA A 42 18.03 -8.05 6.85
CA ALA A 42 18.60 -6.72 6.65
C ALA A 42 18.77 -6.40 5.16
N ARG A 43 19.40 -7.33 4.39
CA ARG A 43 19.51 -7.19 2.94
C ARG A 43 18.13 -7.14 2.26
N GLY A 44 17.19 -7.96 2.71
CA GLY A 44 15.83 -7.96 2.19
C GLY A 44 15.11 -6.63 2.37
N ARG A 45 15.29 -5.98 3.52
CA ARG A 45 14.77 -4.64 3.80
C ARG A 45 15.37 -3.60 2.87
N ASP A 46 16.69 -3.64 2.70
CA ASP A 46 17.39 -2.69 1.82
C ASP A 46 16.94 -2.87 0.37
N ILE A 47 16.80 -4.12 -0.10
CA ILE A 47 16.25 -4.41 -1.44
C ILE A 47 14.82 -3.87 -1.56
N PHE A 48 13.96 -4.16 -0.58
CA PHE A 48 12.56 -3.74 -0.60
C PHE A 48 12.39 -2.21 -0.65
N ARG A 49 13.25 -1.47 0.07
CA ARG A 49 13.16 0.00 0.20
C ARG A 49 13.89 0.76 -0.89
N ASP A 50 15.02 0.23 -1.35
CA ASP A 50 16.03 1.04 -2.04
C ASP A 50 16.45 0.46 -3.41
N ASP A 51 16.17 -0.81 -3.72
CA ASP A 51 16.58 -1.45 -4.97
C ASP A 51 15.49 -1.31 -6.06
N THR A 52 15.90 -0.76 -7.19
CA THR A 52 15.06 -0.52 -8.37
C THR A 52 15.05 -1.69 -9.34
N PHE A 53 15.88 -2.71 -9.10
CA PHE A 53 16.12 -3.81 -10.00
C PHE A 53 16.58 -3.37 -11.40
N GLY A 54 17.12 -2.16 -11.57
CA GLY A 54 17.48 -1.62 -12.87
C GLY A 54 16.30 -1.15 -13.72
N ASP A 55 15.13 -0.95 -13.10
CA ASP A 55 13.91 -0.50 -13.77
C ASP A 55 13.97 0.94 -14.31
N GLU A 56 15.01 1.70 -13.96
CA GLU A 56 15.22 3.05 -14.46
C GLU A 56 15.30 3.08 -15.99
N ARG A 57 15.79 2.00 -16.61
CA ARG A 57 15.84 1.87 -18.07
C ARG A 57 14.45 2.00 -18.69
N PHE A 58 13.44 1.41 -18.06
CA PHE A 58 12.08 1.57 -18.52
C PHE A 58 11.49 2.91 -18.09
N TRP A 59 11.51 3.22 -16.79
CA TRP A 59 10.82 4.41 -16.26
C TRP A 59 11.41 5.72 -16.77
N THR A 60 12.71 5.74 -17.06
CA THR A 60 13.40 6.90 -17.64
C THR A 60 13.29 6.87 -19.15
N ASP A 61 13.85 5.85 -19.79
CA ASP A 61 14.13 5.91 -21.24
C ASP A 61 12.89 5.61 -22.08
N THR A 62 11.95 4.81 -21.55
CA THR A 62 10.72 4.43 -22.27
C THR A 62 9.52 5.22 -21.77
N ALA A 63 9.23 5.16 -20.47
CA ALA A 63 8.04 5.76 -19.87
C ALA A 63 8.17 7.28 -19.67
N ARG A 64 9.40 7.81 -19.68
CA ARG A 64 9.70 9.24 -19.51
C ARG A 64 9.15 9.83 -18.21
N LEU A 65 9.09 9.04 -17.15
CA LEU A 65 8.59 9.45 -15.82
C LEU A 65 9.42 10.61 -15.25
N HIS A 66 10.73 10.62 -15.51
CA HIS A 66 11.62 11.70 -15.07
C HIS A 66 11.19 13.08 -15.58
N GLU A 67 10.59 13.17 -16.77
CA GLU A 67 10.07 14.43 -17.31
C GLU A 67 8.84 14.91 -16.56
N LEU A 68 7.93 13.99 -16.21
CA LEU A 68 6.74 14.28 -15.40
C LEU A 68 7.16 14.80 -14.02
N VAL A 69 8.10 14.11 -13.38
CA VAL A 69 8.65 14.51 -12.08
C VAL A 69 9.39 15.85 -12.17
N ALA A 70 10.13 16.11 -13.26
CA ALA A 70 10.93 17.31 -13.40
C ALA A 70 10.12 18.56 -13.79
N ARG A 71 9.00 18.41 -14.50
CA ARG A 71 8.24 19.50 -15.12
C ARG A 71 6.85 19.72 -14.54
N GLU A 72 6.19 18.67 -14.03
CA GLU A 72 4.74 18.72 -13.79
C GLU A 72 4.33 18.41 -12.35
N ILE A 73 5.18 17.81 -11.51
CA ILE A 73 4.79 17.40 -10.16
C ILE A 73 5.53 18.22 -9.09
N GLU A 74 4.86 19.25 -8.59
CA GLU A 74 5.24 19.92 -7.35
C GLU A 74 4.98 19.02 -6.13
N PRO A 75 5.65 19.22 -4.98
CA PRO A 75 5.56 18.26 -3.87
C PRO A 75 4.14 18.09 -3.32
N LEU A 76 3.32 19.15 -3.30
CA LEU A 76 1.92 19.05 -2.87
C LEU A 76 1.08 18.19 -3.82
N GLU A 77 1.36 18.25 -5.12
CA GLU A 77 0.71 17.37 -6.09
C GLU A 77 1.18 15.92 -5.93
N ALA A 78 2.48 15.70 -5.68
CA ALA A 78 3.01 14.37 -5.38
C ALA A 78 2.32 13.74 -4.16
N LEU A 79 2.22 14.51 -3.06
CA LEU A 79 1.51 14.09 -1.85
C LEU A 79 0.03 13.84 -2.12
N GLY A 80 -0.61 14.68 -2.96
CA GLY A 80 -2.00 14.50 -3.40
C GLY A 80 -2.22 13.23 -4.23
N LEU A 81 -1.20 12.75 -4.94
CA LEU A 81 -1.21 11.45 -5.64
C LEU A 81 -0.85 10.27 -4.71
N GLY A 82 -0.70 10.52 -3.41
CA GLY A 82 -0.39 9.50 -2.40
C GLY A 82 1.08 9.10 -2.31
N VAL A 83 1.99 9.80 -3.00
CA VAL A 83 3.43 9.63 -2.80
C VAL A 83 3.78 10.05 -1.37
N LYS A 84 4.62 9.26 -0.68
CA LYS A 84 4.98 9.50 0.73
C LYS A 84 6.41 10.02 0.85
N VAL A 85 6.66 10.76 1.92
CA VAL A 85 7.99 11.31 2.23
C VAL A 85 8.43 10.79 3.60
N ASP A 86 9.57 10.10 3.61
CA ASP A 86 10.23 9.60 4.80
C ASP A 86 11.00 10.74 5.48
N MET A 87 10.49 11.19 6.63
CA MET A 87 11.09 12.28 7.37
C MET A 87 12.47 11.93 7.97
N ASP A 88 12.78 10.65 8.14
CA ASP A 88 14.07 10.20 8.68
C ASP A 88 15.22 10.39 7.67
N ARG A 89 14.89 10.59 6.40
CA ARG A 89 15.84 10.91 5.33
C ARG A 89 15.97 12.41 5.06
N LEU A 90 15.11 13.24 5.67
CA LEU A 90 15.12 14.69 5.46
C LEU A 90 16.15 15.40 6.32
N ASN A 91 16.78 16.42 5.74
CA ASN A 91 17.36 17.48 6.56
C ASN A 91 16.23 18.40 7.07
N LEU A 92 15.65 18.04 8.23
CA LEU A 92 14.48 18.73 8.78
C LEU A 92 14.70 20.24 9.00
N LEU A 93 15.90 20.66 9.40
CA LEU A 93 16.22 22.08 9.57
C LEU A 93 16.14 22.84 8.25
N LYS A 94 16.75 22.30 7.18
CA LYS A 94 16.64 22.90 5.84
C LYS A 94 15.20 22.86 5.32
N PHE A 95 14.52 21.73 5.52
CA PHE A 95 13.15 21.50 5.10
C PHE A 95 12.20 22.54 5.69
N VAL A 96 12.29 22.83 6.99
CA VAL A 96 11.43 23.83 7.66
C VAL A 96 11.84 25.27 7.28
N ALA A 97 13.14 25.56 7.15
CA ALA A 97 13.62 26.92 6.93
C ALA A 97 13.36 27.49 5.52
N HIS A 98 13.29 26.66 4.48
CA HIS A 98 13.28 27.13 3.07
C HIS A 98 11.95 26.97 2.34
N ASN A 99 10.85 26.69 3.05
CA ASN A 99 9.58 26.25 2.49
C ASN A 99 9.75 24.98 1.61
N PRO A 100 9.44 23.79 2.15
CA PRO A 100 9.70 22.53 1.45
C PRO A 100 8.79 22.30 0.23
N PHE A 101 7.75 23.14 0.09
CA PHE A 101 6.80 23.14 -1.02
C PHE A 101 7.08 24.24 -2.05
N GLY A 102 8.25 24.90 -1.98
CA GLY A 102 8.71 25.88 -2.96
C GLY A 102 9.20 25.24 -4.28
N THR A 103 9.50 26.07 -5.28
CA THR A 103 9.86 25.63 -6.64
C THR A 103 11.06 24.69 -6.64
N GLY A 104 10.86 23.47 -7.14
CA GLY A 104 11.89 22.43 -7.25
C GLY A 104 11.88 21.39 -6.12
N GLY A 105 10.93 21.47 -5.17
CA GLY A 105 10.91 20.64 -3.96
C GLY A 105 10.95 19.12 -4.22
N THR A 106 10.24 18.60 -5.22
CA THR A 106 10.16 17.14 -5.46
C THR A 106 11.52 16.56 -5.85
N LYS A 107 12.30 17.33 -6.63
CA LYS A 107 13.67 16.96 -7.02
C LYS A 107 14.60 16.93 -5.81
N GLU A 108 14.44 17.85 -4.87
CA GLU A 108 15.25 17.87 -3.65
C GLU A 108 14.89 16.72 -2.71
N LEU A 109 13.60 16.39 -2.59
CA LEU A 109 13.15 15.21 -1.83
C LEU A 109 13.72 13.90 -2.42
N LEU A 110 13.74 13.78 -3.74
CA LEU A 110 14.36 12.65 -4.43
C LEU A 110 15.88 12.61 -4.24
N ARG A 111 16.55 13.77 -4.29
CA ARG A 111 18.00 13.90 -4.05
C ARG A 111 18.39 13.46 -2.64
N GLN A 112 17.55 13.75 -1.64
CA GLN A 112 17.73 13.28 -0.26
C GLN A 112 17.33 11.81 -0.07
N GLY A 113 16.80 11.14 -1.10
CA GLY A 113 16.28 9.78 -1.01
C GLY A 113 15.03 9.66 -0.11
N ALA A 114 14.36 10.78 0.15
CA ALA A 114 13.24 10.88 1.09
C ALA A 114 11.90 10.49 0.48
N VAL A 115 11.76 10.49 -0.85
CA VAL A 115 10.55 9.96 -1.50
C VAL A 115 10.49 8.44 -1.30
N VAL A 116 9.47 7.96 -0.61
CA VAL A 116 9.30 6.54 -0.30
C VAL A 116 9.11 5.77 -1.59
N GLY A 117 10.02 4.84 -1.83
CA GLY A 117 9.95 3.91 -2.93
C GLY A 117 10.31 4.46 -4.31
N MET A 118 10.86 5.67 -4.40
CA MET A 118 11.40 6.22 -5.65
C MET A 118 12.88 6.56 -5.50
N ARG A 119 13.66 6.32 -6.57
CA ARG A 119 15.10 6.60 -6.62
C ARG A 119 15.39 7.50 -7.80
N GLY A 120 16.11 8.59 -7.56
CA GLY A 120 16.50 9.57 -8.57
C GLY A 120 18.01 9.64 -8.73
N THR A 121 18.50 9.67 -9.97
CA THR A 121 19.90 10.02 -10.29
C THR A 121 19.94 11.41 -10.89
N PHE A 122 20.92 12.21 -10.48
CA PHE A 122 21.07 13.60 -10.90
C PHE A 122 22.40 13.82 -11.63
N ASP A 123 22.42 14.70 -12.62
CA ASP A 123 23.66 15.16 -13.26
C ASP A 123 24.38 16.22 -12.40
N GLU A 124 25.56 16.64 -12.86
CA GLU A 124 26.39 17.66 -12.19
C GLU A 124 25.70 19.03 -12.06
N ASN A 125 24.73 19.32 -12.94
CA ASN A 125 23.94 20.55 -12.93
C ASN A 125 22.71 20.44 -12.00
N GLY A 126 22.50 19.28 -11.38
CA GLY A 126 21.38 19.02 -10.48
C GLY A 126 20.06 18.68 -11.21
N ASN A 127 20.08 18.33 -12.49
CA ASN A 127 18.91 17.86 -13.22
C ASN A 127 18.66 16.37 -12.95
N LEU A 128 17.40 15.98 -12.82
CA LEU A 128 17.00 14.58 -12.70
C LEU A 128 17.16 13.89 -14.06
N VAL A 129 18.07 12.91 -14.14
CA VAL A 129 18.40 12.21 -15.38
C VAL A 129 17.94 10.75 -15.40
N LYS A 130 17.72 10.14 -14.23
CA LYS A 130 17.10 8.81 -14.13
C LYS A 130 16.15 8.76 -12.96
N VAL A 131 15.07 8.01 -13.11
CA VAL A 131 14.14 7.68 -12.04
C VAL A 131 13.77 6.20 -12.11
N GLY A 132 13.72 5.56 -10.95
CA GLY A 132 13.26 4.18 -10.77
C GLY A 132 12.35 4.07 -9.57
N ILE A 133 11.66 2.94 -9.46
CA ILE A 133 10.73 2.66 -8.36
C ILE A 133 11.14 1.39 -7.62
N THR A 134 10.64 1.21 -6.41
CA THR A 134 10.94 0.03 -5.59
C THR A 134 9.63 -0.54 -5.03
N CYS A 135 9.70 -1.71 -4.37
CA CYS A 135 8.54 -2.34 -3.75
C CYS A 135 7.85 -1.41 -2.72
N ALA A 136 8.62 -0.58 -2.01
CA ALA A 136 8.14 0.33 -0.98
C ALA A 136 7.18 1.41 -1.50
N LEU A 137 7.17 1.72 -2.81
CA LEU A 137 6.26 2.73 -3.36
C LEU A 137 4.79 2.37 -3.09
N CYS A 138 4.45 1.09 -3.29
CA CYS A 138 3.11 0.55 -3.10
C CYS A 138 2.92 -0.11 -1.72
N HIS A 139 3.97 -0.72 -1.16
CA HIS A 139 3.89 -1.54 0.05
C HIS A 139 4.43 -0.85 1.31
N SER A 140 4.57 0.47 1.29
CA SER A 140 4.92 1.26 2.48
C SER A 140 4.12 2.55 2.53
N THR A 141 3.88 3.03 3.75
CA THR A 141 3.32 4.35 4.00
C THR A 141 4.16 5.08 5.05
N VAL A 142 3.63 6.17 5.60
CA VAL A 142 4.24 6.88 6.74
C VAL A 142 3.20 7.12 7.82
N ASP A 143 3.65 7.33 9.06
CA ASP A 143 2.79 7.60 10.22
C ASP A 143 2.23 9.04 10.29
N ASN A 144 2.57 9.88 9.31
CA ASN A 144 2.18 11.30 9.26
C ASN A 144 2.64 12.14 10.46
N ALA A 145 3.73 11.76 11.14
CA ALA A 145 4.22 12.46 12.33
C ALA A 145 4.56 13.94 12.09
N LEU A 146 4.87 14.35 10.85
CA LEU A 146 5.16 15.74 10.50
C LEU A 146 3.95 16.43 9.83
N LEU A 147 3.45 15.85 8.73
CA LEU A 147 2.29 16.33 7.95
C LEU A 147 1.59 15.13 7.29
N PRO A 148 0.34 15.26 6.82
CA PRO A 148 -0.28 14.24 5.98
C PRO A 148 0.63 13.87 4.79
N GLY A 149 1.02 12.60 4.70
CA GLY A 149 1.95 12.07 3.70
C GLY A 149 3.45 12.23 4.03
N ILE A 150 3.80 12.83 5.18
CA ILE A 150 5.19 13.01 5.64
C ILE A 150 5.36 12.55 7.08
N GLY A 151 6.19 11.53 7.31
CA GLY A 151 6.38 10.94 8.62
C GLY A 151 7.44 9.85 8.64
N HIS A 152 7.48 9.06 9.71
CA HIS A 152 8.34 7.89 9.79
C HIS A 152 7.80 6.78 8.90
N ARG A 153 8.69 6.14 8.14
CA ARG A 153 8.33 5.07 7.21
C ARG A 153 7.75 3.85 7.93
N LEU A 154 6.68 3.31 7.37
CA LEU A 154 5.96 2.13 7.82
C LEU A 154 5.92 1.09 6.70
N ASP A 155 6.78 0.07 6.76
CA ASP A 155 6.78 -1.03 5.80
C ASP A 155 5.69 -2.06 6.12
N GLY A 156 5.16 -2.71 5.09
CA GLY A 156 4.11 -3.73 5.21
C GLY A 156 2.70 -3.17 5.40
N TRP A 157 2.60 -1.87 5.65
CA TRP A 157 1.40 -1.06 5.52
C TRP A 157 1.22 -0.67 4.05
N PRO A 158 0.19 -1.17 3.35
CA PRO A 158 -0.01 -0.84 1.95
C PRO A 158 -0.33 0.65 1.81
N ASN A 159 0.21 1.29 0.77
CA ASN A 159 -0.06 2.70 0.50
C ASN A 159 -1.49 2.87 -0.06
N ARG A 160 -2.47 3.00 0.85
CA ARG A 160 -3.89 3.12 0.53
C ARG A 160 -4.28 4.40 -0.21
N ASP A 161 -3.38 5.38 -0.24
CA ASP A 161 -3.63 6.67 -0.88
C ASP A 161 -2.98 6.78 -2.25
N LEU A 162 -2.11 5.83 -2.64
CA LEU A 162 -1.35 5.91 -3.88
C LEU A 162 -2.26 5.80 -5.10
N GLU A 163 -2.28 6.84 -5.93
CA GLU A 163 -3.07 6.88 -7.14
C GLU A 163 -2.30 6.32 -8.35
N VAL A 164 -1.94 5.03 -8.28
CA VAL A 164 -1.11 4.36 -9.32
C VAL A 164 -1.69 4.58 -10.71
N GLY A 165 -3.00 4.36 -10.88
CA GLY A 165 -3.69 4.54 -12.15
C GLY A 165 -3.62 5.97 -12.69
N LYS A 166 -3.80 6.99 -11.84
CA LYS A 166 -3.68 8.39 -12.25
C LYS A 166 -2.24 8.74 -12.65
N ILE A 167 -1.24 8.30 -11.88
CA ILE A 167 0.17 8.49 -12.21
C ILE A 167 0.48 7.87 -13.59
N LEU A 168 0.11 6.61 -13.80
CA LEU A 168 0.34 5.93 -15.08
C LEU A 168 -0.39 6.63 -16.24
N SER A 169 -1.62 7.12 -16.02
CA SER A 169 -2.41 7.81 -17.06
C SER A 169 -1.76 9.10 -17.58
N LYS A 170 -0.85 9.72 -16.81
CA LYS A 170 -0.10 10.90 -17.24
C LYS A 170 1.05 10.57 -18.19
N LEU A 171 1.52 9.32 -18.22
CA LEU A 171 2.68 8.93 -19.00
C LEU A 171 2.38 8.92 -20.51
N PRO A 172 3.33 9.35 -21.37
CA PRO A 172 3.11 9.45 -22.81
C PRO A 172 3.00 8.10 -23.52
N ILE A 173 3.42 7.00 -22.88
CA ILE A 173 3.46 5.67 -23.48
C ILE A 173 2.08 5.00 -23.66
N PHE A 174 1.06 5.48 -22.96
CA PHE A 174 -0.29 4.89 -23.01
C PHE A 174 -1.18 5.58 -24.04
N THR A 175 -2.01 4.80 -24.72
CA THR A 175 -3.05 5.32 -25.61
C THR A 175 -4.15 6.07 -24.83
N PRO A 176 -4.93 6.96 -25.47
CA PRO A 176 -6.05 7.64 -24.79
C PRO A 176 -7.03 6.68 -24.12
N GLN A 177 -7.31 5.51 -24.74
CA GLN A 177 -8.19 4.49 -24.18
C GLN A 177 -7.60 3.83 -22.94
N GLN A 178 -6.30 3.48 -22.98
CA GLN A 178 -5.61 2.93 -21.81
C GLN A 178 -5.56 3.94 -20.67
N LYS A 179 -5.30 5.23 -20.96
CA LYS A 179 -5.30 6.31 -19.97
C LYS A 179 -6.65 6.45 -19.27
N ALA A 180 -7.76 6.35 -20.03
CA ALA A 180 -9.10 6.40 -19.44
C ALA A 180 -9.36 5.23 -18.48
N VAL A 181 -8.91 4.02 -18.82
CA VAL A 181 -9.00 2.85 -17.93
C VAL A 181 -8.13 3.04 -16.69
N LEU A 182 -6.87 3.42 -16.85
CA LEU A 182 -5.93 3.65 -15.74
C LEU A 182 -6.44 4.75 -14.79
N ALA A 183 -6.95 5.85 -15.32
CA ALA A 183 -7.50 6.95 -14.50
C ALA A 183 -8.77 6.56 -13.72
N SER A 184 -9.42 5.44 -14.06
CA SER A 184 -10.59 4.93 -13.32
C SER A 184 -10.22 4.15 -12.05
N TRP A 185 -8.96 3.78 -11.87
CA TRP A 185 -8.53 3.00 -10.71
C TRP A 185 -8.58 3.86 -9.43
N PRO A 186 -9.18 3.36 -8.34
CA PRO A 186 -9.20 4.09 -7.07
C PRO A 186 -7.80 4.23 -6.45
N PRO A 187 -7.60 5.20 -5.54
CA PRO A 187 -6.40 5.30 -4.72
C PRO A 187 -6.16 4.01 -3.92
N GLY A 188 -4.90 3.55 -3.87
CA GLY A 188 -4.52 2.33 -3.16
C GLY A 188 -4.88 1.04 -3.90
N TYR A 189 -5.15 1.12 -5.20
CA TYR A 189 -5.48 -0.03 -6.04
C TYR A 189 -4.49 -0.22 -7.20
N TYR A 190 -4.35 -1.48 -7.61
CA TYR A 190 -3.54 -1.87 -8.76
C TYR A 190 -4.08 -3.14 -9.40
N ASP A 191 -4.06 -3.21 -10.73
CA ASP A 191 -4.32 -4.45 -11.46
C ASP A 191 -3.02 -5.07 -11.97
N PRO A 192 -2.53 -6.16 -11.35
CA PRO A 192 -1.25 -6.76 -11.72
C PRO A 192 -1.29 -7.55 -13.03
N ARG A 193 -2.43 -7.63 -13.73
CA ARG A 193 -2.57 -8.33 -15.01
C ARG A 193 -2.91 -7.41 -16.18
N PHE A 194 -3.19 -6.13 -15.92
CA PHE A 194 -3.66 -5.19 -16.95
C PHE A 194 -2.72 -5.05 -18.14
N ASN A 195 -1.40 -5.04 -17.88
CA ASN A 195 -0.38 -4.93 -18.93
C ASN A 195 -0.29 -6.18 -19.84
N PHE A 196 -0.91 -7.30 -19.46
CA PHE A 196 -0.88 -8.54 -20.23
C PHE A 196 -2.16 -8.81 -21.00
N ASP A 197 -3.31 -8.66 -20.35
CA ASP A 197 -4.59 -9.05 -20.94
C ASP A 197 -5.50 -7.86 -21.30
N GLY A 198 -5.09 -6.63 -20.95
CA GLY A 198 -5.85 -5.40 -21.19
C GLY A 198 -7.15 -5.29 -20.40
N LYS A 199 -7.45 -6.24 -19.50
CA LYS A 199 -8.65 -6.23 -18.66
C LYS A 199 -8.35 -5.51 -17.35
N SER A 200 -9.33 -4.77 -16.85
CA SER A 200 -9.20 -3.96 -15.64
C SER A 200 -10.14 -4.47 -14.54
N THR A 201 -9.56 -5.17 -13.56
CA THR A 201 -10.19 -5.53 -12.29
C THR A 201 -9.19 -5.20 -11.18
N PRO A 202 -8.99 -3.89 -10.89
CA PRO A 202 -7.96 -3.45 -9.95
C PRO A 202 -8.27 -3.95 -8.55
N LEU A 203 -7.23 -4.34 -7.83
CA LEU A 203 -7.31 -4.86 -6.49
C LEU A 203 -6.79 -3.85 -5.48
N THR A 204 -7.30 -3.92 -4.26
CA THR A 204 -6.70 -3.23 -3.12
C THR A 204 -5.26 -3.72 -2.93
N LEU A 205 -4.30 -2.79 -2.77
CA LEU A 205 -2.91 -3.15 -2.49
C LEU A 205 -2.85 -4.01 -1.21
N PRO A 206 -2.38 -5.27 -1.26
CA PRO A 206 -2.52 -6.17 -0.13
C PRO A 206 -1.60 -5.77 1.03
N PRO A 207 -2.03 -5.95 2.29
CA PRO A 207 -1.15 -5.78 3.44
C PRO A 207 -0.06 -6.87 3.47
N ALA A 208 1.12 -6.55 3.97
CA ALA A 208 2.17 -7.55 4.20
C ALA A 208 2.11 -8.15 5.62
N HIS A 209 1.50 -7.42 6.56
CA HIS A 209 1.31 -7.88 7.92
C HIS A 209 0.47 -9.17 7.97
N GLY A 210 0.80 -10.04 8.92
CA GLY A 210 0.06 -11.28 9.13
C GLY A 210 0.35 -12.39 8.12
N LEU A 211 1.31 -12.22 7.21
CA LEU A 211 1.67 -13.23 6.19
C LEU A 211 2.74 -14.24 6.64
N ALA A 212 3.40 -14.03 7.78
CA ALA A 212 4.37 -14.99 8.31
C ALA A 212 3.75 -16.39 8.41
N GLN A 213 4.40 -17.43 7.89
CA GLN A 213 3.86 -18.81 7.88
C GLN A 213 2.55 -18.99 7.07
N VAL A 214 2.23 -18.08 6.14
CA VAL A 214 1.19 -18.30 5.13
C VAL A 214 1.83 -18.85 3.86
N LYS A 215 1.30 -19.95 3.33
CA LYS A 215 1.89 -20.68 2.20
C LYS A 215 1.87 -19.90 0.89
N ASN A 216 0.71 -19.35 0.53
CA ASN A 216 0.50 -18.55 -0.68
C ASN A 216 -0.22 -17.25 -0.31
N GLU A 217 0.41 -16.12 -0.55
CA GLU A 217 0.09 -14.88 0.14
C GLU A 217 -0.90 -13.98 -0.63
N THR A 218 -1.06 -14.16 -1.94
CA THR A 218 -1.99 -13.34 -2.74
C THR A 218 -3.44 -13.77 -2.58
N TYR A 219 -4.40 -12.88 -2.89
CA TYR A 219 -5.84 -13.14 -2.71
C TYR A 219 -6.34 -14.43 -3.38
N THR A 220 -5.71 -14.87 -4.47
CA THR A 220 -6.05 -16.10 -5.19
C THR A 220 -5.05 -17.25 -4.95
N ALA A 221 -4.11 -17.08 -4.01
CA ALA A 221 -3.08 -18.05 -3.66
C ALA A 221 -2.26 -18.57 -4.86
N GLU A 222 -2.05 -17.74 -5.89
CA GLU A 222 -1.31 -18.15 -7.08
C GLU A 222 0.19 -18.07 -6.83
N GLY A 223 0.73 -19.10 -6.16
CA GLY A 223 2.15 -19.20 -5.84
C GLY A 223 2.59 -18.38 -4.62
N PRO A 224 3.83 -18.59 -4.16
CA PRO A 224 4.40 -17.91 -3.00
C PRO A 224 4.77 -16.45 -3.30
N ILE A 225 5.03 -15.64 -2.27
CA ILE A 225 5.41 -14.23 -2.45
C ILE A 225 6.68 -14.05 -3.27
N SER A 226 7.60 -15.02 -3.29
CA SER A 226 8.79 -14.96 -4.14
C SER A 226 8.46 -15.04 -5.63
N TYR A 227 7.41 -15.78 -6.02
CA TYR A 227 6.89 -15.77 -7.38
C TYR A 227 6.35 -14.38 -7.72
N TRP A 228 5.57 -13.77 -6.81
CA TRP A 228 5.01 -12.43 -7.02
C TRP A 228 6.05 -11.32 -7.00
N ASN A 229 7.08 -11.43 -6.18
CA ASN A 229 8.22 -10.51 -6.19
C ASN A 229 8.91 -10.55 -7.56
N ALA A 230 9.17 -11.73 -8.11
CA ALA A 230 9.77 -11.87 -9.44
C ALA A 230 8.83 -11.35 -10.55
N TYR A 231 7.56 -11.75 -10.51
CA TYR A 231 6.54 -11.32 -11.47
C TYR A 231 6.39 -9.79 -11.48
N VAL A 232 6.18 -9.17 -10.32
CA VAL A 232 5.99 -7.73 -10.20
C VAL A 232 7.27 -7.00 -10.57
N ALA A 233 8.42 -7.40 -10.03
CA ALA A 233 9.69 -6.74 -10.33
C ALA A 233 9.99 -6.76 -11.84
N VAL A 234 9.92 -7.92 -12.50
CA VAL A 234 10.29 -8.03 -13.92
C VAL A 234 9.22 -7.48 -14.84
N THR A 235 7.94 -7.75 -14.57
CA THR A 235 6.89 -7.50 -15.56
C THR A 235 6.06 -6.25 -15.34
N GLN A 236 5.97 -5.78 -14.09
CA GLN A 236 5.12 -4.64 -13.72
C GLN A 236 5.96 -3.41 -13.42
N MET A 237 7.06 -3.59 -12.69
CA MET A 237 8.04 -2.54 -12.42
C MET A 237 9.05 -2.42 -13.56
N HIS A 238 9.17 -3.42 -14.45
CA HIS A 238 10.13 -3.44 -15.56
C HIS A 238 11.61 -3.51 -15.13
N GLY A 239 11.86 -4.15 -13.99
CA GLY A 239 13.20 -4.49 -13.52
C GLY A 239 13.93 -5.44 -14.46
N HIS A 240 15.24 -5.34 -14.46
CA HIS A 240 16.16 -6.08 -15.30
C HIS A 240 16.43 -7.48 -14.74
N GLY A 241 15.62 -8.47 -15.10
CA GLY A 241 15.71 -9.82 -14.54
C GLY A 241 15.02 -10.89 -15.36
N ASN A 242 15.04 -12.11 -14.83
CA ASN A 242 14.42 -13.27 -15.47
C ASN A 242 13.05 -13.58 -14.85
N PHE A 243 12.06 -13.85 -15.70
CA PHE A 243 10.76 -14.36 -15.26
C PHE A 243 10.13 -15.23 -16.33
N SER A 244 9.59 -16.38 -15.94
CA SER A 244 8.87 -17.28 -16.85
C SER A 244 7.60 -17.79 -16.17
N ASP A 245 6.48 -17.64 -16.87
CA ASP A 245 5.24 -18.32 -16.56
C ASP A 245 4.55 -18.76 -17.86
N PRO A 246 4.67 -20.04 -18.24
CA PRO A 246 4.02 -20.59 -19.42
C PRO A 246 2.49 -20.44 -19.41
N ARG A 247 1.85 -20.39 -18.23
CA ARG A 247 0.38 -20.24 -18.11
C ARG A 247 -0.08 -18.87 -18.60
N LEU A 248 0.80 -17.87 -18.49
CA LEU A 248 0.57 -16.49 -18.93
C LEU A 248 1.25 -16.21 -20.29
N GLY A 249 1.97 -17.17 -20.86
CA GLY A 249 2.75 -16.98 -22.08
C GLY A 249 3.96 -16.06 -21.90
N ILE A 250 4.46 -15.89 -20.67
CA ILE A 250 5.56 -14.98 -20.37
C ILE A 250 6.88 -15.76 -20.32
N ASN A 251 7.88 -15.28 -21.06
CA ASN A 251 9.25 -15.77 -20.98
C ASN A 251 10.23 -14.61 -21.22
N ILE A 252 10.70 -14.01 -20.13
CA ILE A 252 11.64 -12.88 -20.14
C ILE A 252 12.97 -13.39 -19.59
N VAL A 253 14.03 -13.21 -20.37
CA VAL A 253 15.39 -13.55 -19.99
C VAL A 253 16.29 -12.35 -20.27
N GLN A 254 17.00 -11.87 -19.26
CA GLN A 254 17.88 -10.71 -19.30
C GLN A 254 19.24 -11.05 -18.69
N THR A 255 20.28 -10.28 -19.07
CA THR A 255 21.65 -10.50 -18.58
C THR A 255 22.34 -9.15 -18.34
N PRO A 256 22.80 -8.86 -17.10
CA PRO A 256 22.67 -9.67 -15.88
C PRO A 256 21.21 -9.83 -15.40
N ASP A 257 20.95 -10.82 -14.56
CA ASP A 257 19.66 -10.98 -13.85
C ASP A 257 19.76 -10.32 -12.47
N ASP A 258 19.17 -9.13 -12.35
CA ASP A 258 19.23 -8.31 -11.15
C ASP A 258 18.06 -8.59 -10.19
N VAL A 259 17.19 -9.55 -10.50
CA VAL A 259 16.00 -9.88 -9.68
C VAL A 259 16.16 -11.22 -8.97
N THR A 260 16.43 -12.31 -9.68
CA THR A 260 16.42 -13.67 -9.11
C THR A 260 17.33 -13.82 -7.88
N PRO A 261 18.59 -13.32 -7.87
CA PRO A 261 19.48 -13.45 -6.72
C PRO A 261 18.97 -12.76 -5.44
N LYS A 262 18.02 -11.81 -5.56
CA LYS A 262 17.51 -10.98 -4.47
C LYS A 262 16.23 -11.56 -3.82
N LEU A 263 15.55 -12.50 -4.48
CA LEU A 263 14.24 -13.00 -4.08
C LEU A 263 14.25 -13.66 -2.69
N ALA A 264 15.32 -14.37 -2.33
CA ALA A 264 15.43 -15.04 -1.03
C ALA A 264 15.48 -14.03 0.12
N ALA A 265 16.27 -12.96 -0.04
CA ALA A 265 16.37 -11.89 0.95
C ALA A 265 15.06 -11.12 1.08
N LEU A 266 14.43 -10.76 -0.04
CA LEU A 266 13.12 -10.10 -0.06
C LEU A 266 12.06 -10.93 0.69
N ARG A 267 11.96 -12.23 0.39
CA ARG A 267 11.01 -13.12 1.06
C ARG A 267 11.28 -13.20 2.56
N ALA A 268 12.55 -13.32 2.96
CA ALA A 268 12.92 -13.36 4.37
C ALA A 268 12.46 -12.08 5.11
N TYR A 269 12.73 -10.90 4.53
CA TYR A 269 12.29 -9.65 5.11
C TYR A 269 10.76 -9.55 5.19
N GLN A 270 10.03 -9.81 4.10
CA GLN A 270 8.57 -9.73 4.07
C GLN A 270 7.91 -10.65 5.10
N HIS A 271 8.46 -11.85 5.32
CA HIS A 271 7.97 -12.79 6.35
C HIS A 271 8.41 -12.43 7.77
N SER A 272 9.45 -11.61 7.93
CA SER A 272 9.91 -11.10 9.23
C SER A 272 9.06 -9.95 9.76
N ILE A 273 8.27 -9.27 8.91
CA ILE A 273 7.45 -8.12 9.32
C ILE A 273 6.39 -8.59 10.33
N PRO A 274 6.47 -8.16 11.61
CA PRO A 274 5.53 -8.60 12.63
C PRO A 274 4.19 -7.88 12.47
N ALA A 275 3.12 -8.50 12.96
CA ALA A 275 1.86 -7.81 13.16
C ALA A 275 2.09 -6.57 14.07
N PRO A 276 1.65 -5.37 13.66
CA PRO A 276 1.74 -4.20 14.53
C PRO A 276 0.89 -4.45 15.79
N PRO A 277 1.34 -3.99 16.97
CA PRO A 277 0.53 -4.08 18.17
C PRO A 277 -0.79 -3.35 17.93
N THR A 278 -1.89 -3.92 18.45
CA THR A 278 -3.18 -3.22 18.44
C THR A 278 -3.02 -1.87 19.15
N PRO A 279 -3.51 -0.75 18.59
CA PRO A 279 -3.26 0.57 19.18
C PRO A 279 -4.03 0.70 20.49
N GLY A 280 -3.37 0.45 21.63
CA GLY A 280 -3.96 0.68 22.96
C GLY A 280 -5.35 0.05 23.16
N ALA A 281 -6.21 0.67 23.97
CA ALA A 281 -7.57 0.20 24.26
C ALA A 281 -8.53 0.35 23.05
N SER A 282 -8.25 -0.33 21.93
CA SER A 282 -9.01 -0.21 20.68
C SER A 282 -10.24 -1.13 20.58
N TYR A 283 -10.42 -2.04 21.54
CA TYR A 283 -11.56 -2.97 21.57
C TYR A 283 -11.98 -3.33 23.01
N ASP A 284 -13.26 -3.69 23.16
CA ASP A 284 -13.82 -4.21 24.42
C ASP A 284 -13.41 -5.68 24.58
N ARG A 285 -12.53 -5.97 25.54
CA ARG A 285 -12.02 -7.32 25.80
C ARG A 285 -13.12 -8.31 26.17
N GLY A 286 -14.09 -7.89 26.99
CA GLY A 286 -15.19 -8.77 27.39
C GLY A 286 -16.11 -9.08 26.21
N ALA A 287 -16.30 -8.12 25.32
CA ALA A 287 -16.98 -8.34 24.04
C ALA A 287 -16.17 -9.24 23.10
N ALA A 288 -14.86 -9.04 22.98
CA ALA A 288 -13.99 -9.89 22.19
C ALA A 288 -13.99 -11.35 22.68
N ASP A 289 -13.99 -11.60 23.98
CA ASP A 289 -14.08 -12.95 24.55
C ASP A 289 -15.41 -13.64 24.20
N ARG A 290 -16.52 -12.88 24.19
CA ARG A 290 -17.82 -13.39 23.71
C ARG A 290 -17.81 -13.58 22.20
N GLY A 291 -17.22 -12.64 21.46
CA GLY A 291 -17.06 -12.64 20.02
C GLY A 291 -16.25 -13.82 19.51
N LYS A 292 -15.24 -14.25 20.25
CA LYS A 292 -14.47 -15.45 19.93
C LYS A 292 -15.36 -16.69 19.87
N ARG A 293 -16.33 -16.84 20.78
CA ARG A 293 -17.26 -17.97 20.73
C ARG A 293 -18.16 -17.92 19.50
N VAL A 294 -18.61 -16.72 19.12
CA VAL A 294 -19.36 -16.51 17.87
C VAL A 294 -18.48 -16.87 16.65
N PHE A 295 -17.23 -16.43 16.65
CA PHE A 295 -16.26 -16.73 15.60
C PHE A 295 -15.99 -18.24 15.47
N ASP A 296 -15.71 -18.92 16.57
CA ASP A 296 -15.42 -20.36 16.60
C ASP A 296 -16.59 -21.17 16.02
N ALA A 297 -17.83 -20.74 16.28
CA ALA A 297 -19.04 -21.44 15.80
C ALA A 297 -19.37 -21.16 14.32
N ASN A 298 -18.96 -20.02 13.76
CA ASN A 298 -19.45 -19.55 12.45
C ASN A 298 -18.35 -19.32 11.40
N CYS A 299 -17.15 -18.94 11.81
CA CYS A 299 -16.07 -18.48 10.93
C CYS A 299 -14.89 -19.47 10.85
N ALA A 300 -14.68 -20.26 11.91
CA ALA A 300 -13.53 -21.14 12.04
C ALA A 300 -13.53 -22.36 11.10
N SER A 301 -14.56 -22.56 10.26
CA SER A 301 -14.52 -23.57 9.20
C SER A 301 -13.50 -23.26 8.10
N CYS A 302 -13.20 -21.96 7.91
CA CYS A 302 -12.21 -21.48 6.93
C CYS A 302 -11.01 -20.84 7.64
N HIS A 303 -11.27 -20.08 8.71
CA HIS A 303 -10.23 -19.41 9.49
C HIS A 303 -9.66 -20.31 10.59
N VAL A 304 -8.89 -21.32 10.18
CA VAL A 304 -8.38 -22.39 11.06
C VAL A 304 -6.99 -22.10 11.64
N GLY A 305 -6.71 -22.72 12.78
CA GLY A 305 -5.37 -22.80 13.38
C GLY A 305 -4.75 -21.45 13.79
N GLY A 306 -3.44 -21.46 14.07
CA GLY A 306 -2.71 -20.25 14.46
C GLY A 306 -2.49 -19.24 13.33
N SER A 307 -2.68 -19.65 12.07
CA SER A 307 -2.64 -18.76 10.90
C SER A 307 -3.98 -18.15 10.53
N LEU A 308 -5.08 -18.63 11.14
CA LEU A 308 -6.45 -18.18 10.86
C LEU A 308 -6.79 -18.26 9.36
N THR A 309 -6.33 -19.32 8.71
CA THR A 309 -6.55 -19.59 7.28
C THR A 309 -6.31 -21.07 6.98
N ASP A 310 -7.18 -21.67 6.19
CA ASP A 310 -7.09 -23.03 5.63
C ASP A 310 -6.29 -23.06 4.30
N ASN A 311 -5.83 -21.90 3.81
CA ASN A 311 -4.94 -21.81 2.65
C ASN A 311 -3.63 -22.60 2.84
N ASN A 312 -3.17 -22.74 4.08
CA ASN A 312 -2.00 -23.56 4.41
C ASN A 312 -2.22 -25.05 4.11
N ASP A 313 -3.47 -25.50 4.21
CA ASP A 313 -3.91 -26.85 3.84
C ASP A 313 -4.24 -26.97 2.34
N GLY A 314 -4.06 -25.86 1.58
CA GLY A 314 -4.33 -25.80 0.14
C GLY A 314 -5.81 -25.61 -0.22
N VAL A 315 -6.65 -25.23 0.75
CA VAL A 315 -8.07 -24.98 0.52
C VAL A 315 -8.27 -23.61 -0.13
N LEU A 316 -9.06 -23.57 -1.20
CA LEU A 316 -9.47 -22.35 -1.91
C LEU A 316 -10.97 -22.40 -2.20
N HIS A 317 -11.61 -21.24 -2.09
CA HIS A 317 -13.06 -21.10 -2.15
C HIS A 317 -13.53 -20.47 -3.46
N ALA A 318 -14.68 -20.93 -3.93
CA ALA A 318 -15.30 -20.35 -5.13
C ALA A 318 -15.79 -18.92 -4.81
N PRO A 319 -15.77 -17.98 -5.78
CA PRO A 319 -16.31 -16.64 -5.56
C PRO A 319 -17.77 -16.66 -5.05
N SER A 320 -18.59 -17.60 -5.53
CA SER A 320 -19.99 -17.78 -5.07
C SER A 320 -20.11 -18.29 -3.63
N GLU A 321 -19.11 -19.03 -3.13
CA GLU A 321 -19.08 -19.52 -1.75
C GLU A 321 -18.75 -18.39 -0.77
N THR A 322 -17.88 -17.47 -1.18
CA THR A 322 -17.48 -16.30 -0.39
C THR A 322 -18.33 -15.07 -0.66
N GLY A 323 -19.20 -15.10 -1.66
CA GLY A 323 -19.95 -13.94 -2.16
C GLY A 323 -19.08 -12.83 -2.76
N MET A 324 -17.87 -13.17 -3.21
CA MET A 324 -16.91 -12.21 -3.77
C MET A 324 -17.09 -12.07 -5.28
N ASP A 325 -16.70 -10.92 -5.83
CA ASP A 325 -16.64 -10.73 -7.28
C ASP A 325 -15.74 -11.79 -7.93
N SER A 326 -16.19 -12.33 -9.07
CA SER A 326 -15.49 -13.42 -9.75
C SER A 326 -14.50 -12.95 -10.82
N ALA A 327 -14.53 -11.66 -11.20
CA ALA A 327 -13.86 -11.18 -12.41
C ALA A 327 -12.34 -11.28 -12.30
N TYR A 328 -11.76 -10.93 -11.15
CA TYR A 328 -10.31 -11.10 -10.94
C TYR A 328 -9.93 -12.58 -10.86
N ALA A 329 -10.60 -13.37 -10.01
CA ALA A 329 -10.34 -14.79 -9.87
C ALA A 329 -10.37 -15.52 -11.22
N ALA A 330 -11.34 -15.22 -12.10
CA ALA A 330 -11.47 -15.82 -13.42
C ALA A 330 -10.25 -15.64 -14.33
N ARG A 331 -9.41 -14.63 -14.06
CA ARG A 331 -8.14 -14.35 -14.76
C ARG A 331 -6.94 -15.09 -14.17
N THR A 332 -7.14 -15.84 -13.10
CA THR A 332 -6.09 -16.61 -12.40
C THR A 332 -6.22 -18.11 -12.70
N THR A 333 -5.15 -18.85 -12.47
CA THR A 333 -5.09 -20.30 -12.70
C THR A 333 -6.15 -21.04 -11.87
N GLN A 334 -6.33 -20.64 -10.62
CA GLN A 334 -7.19 -21.34 -9.66
C GLN A 334 -8.67 -20.95 -9.76
N LYS A 335 -8.97 -19.76 -10.29
CA LYS A 335 -10.35 -19.22 -10.37
C LYS A 335 -11.09 -19.19 -9.03
N ARG A 336 -10.33 -19.09 -7.95
CA ARG A 336 -10.77 -19.18 -6.57
C ARG A 336 -10.01 -18.18 -5.70
N TYR A 337 -10.54 -17.90 -4.51
CA TYR A 337 -9.90 -17.07 -3.51
C TYR A 337 -9.41 -17.92 -2.34
N ARG A 338 -8.31 -17.49 -1.71
CA ARG A 338 -7.90 -18.04 -0.41
C ARG A 338 -8.72 -17.41 0.71
N THR A 339 -8.86 -18.15 1.80
CA THR A 339 -9.28 -17.57 3.07
C THR A 339 -8.23 -16.55 3.53
N THR A 340 -8.68 -15.34 3.88
CA THR A 340 -7.77 -14.28 4.36
C THR A 340 -7.16 -14.63 5.72
N PRO A 341 -5.82 -14.67 5.87
CA PRO A 341 -5.19 -14.72 7.18
C PRO A 341 -5.63 -13.49 7.98
N LEU A 342 -6.12 -13.69 9.20
CA LEU A 342 -6.71 -12.61 10.01
C LEU A 342 -5.76 -11.98 11.02
N ARG A 343 -4.48 -12.39 11.05
CA ARG A 343 -3.51 -11.71 11.92
C ARG A 343 -3.28 -10.29 11.45
N ALA A 344 -3.29 -9.34 12.38
CA ALA A 344 -3.25 -7.91 12.09
C ALA A 344 -4.41 -7.46 11.20
N LEU A 345 -5.60 -8.04 11.34
CA LEU A 345 -6.76 -7.68 10.52
C LEU A 345 -7.17 -6.22 10.74
N TRP A 346 -7.02 -5.72 11.97
CA TRP A 346 -7.52 -4.41 12.39
C TRP A 346 -6.94 -3.21 11.60
N GLN A 347 -5.77 -3.35 10.98
CA GLN A 347 -4.98 -2.21 10.49
C GLN A 347 -5.19 -1.82 9.03
N HIS A 348 -5.87 -2.64 8.22
CA HIS A 348 -5.77 -2.54 6.76
C HIS A 348 -7.09 -2.35 6.01
N ALA A 349 -8.10 -1.75 6.65
CA ALA A 349 -9.30 -1.30 5.93
C ALA A 349 -8.92 -0.49 4.67
N PRO A 350 -9.70 -0.57 3.57
CA PRO A 350 -10.86 -1.43 3.38
C PRO A 350 -10.49 -2.92 3.22
N TYR A 351 -11.48 -3.79 3.36
CA TYR A 351 -11.35 -5.25 3.34
C TYR A 351 -11.80 -5.86 2.01
N PHE A 352 -11.45 -7.13 1.83
CA PHE A 352 -11.55 -7.88 0.58
C PHE A 352 -10.59 -7.41 -0.52
N HIS A 353 -10.47 -8.23 -1.56
CA HIS A 353 -9.58 -8.00 -2.69
C HIS A 353 -9.96 -6.74 -3.49
N ASP A 354 -11.22 -6.35 -3.46
CA ASP A 354 -11.81 -5.22 -4.19
C ASP A 354 -12.14 -4.02 -3.28
N GLY A 355 -11.92 -4.13 -1.96
CA GLY A 355 -12.19 -3.07 -0.99
C GLY A 355 -13.68 -2.77 -0.79
N SER A 356 -14.56 -3.68 -1.18
CA SER A 356 -16.01 -3.49 -1.10
C SER A 356 -16.54 -3.36 0.33
N ALA A 357 -15.82 -3.83 1.34
CA ALA A 357 -16.14 -3.62 2.76
C ALA A 357 -15.23 -2.54 3.36
N LYS A 358 -15.81 -1.46 3.89
CA LYS A 358 -15.03 -0.35 4.47
C LYS A 358 -14.67 -0.59 5.93
N THR A 359 -15.47 -1.40 6.62
CA THR A 359 -15.37 -1.66 8.05
C THR A 359 -15.45 -3.16 8.36
N LEU A 360 -15.09 -3.55 9.58
CA LEU A 360 -15.24 -4.95 10.01
C LEU A 360 -16.72 -5.33 10.16
N GLU A 361 -17.56 -4.35 10.50
CA GLU A 361 -19.00 -4.45 10.49
C GLU A 361 -19.51 -4.85 9.09
N ASP A 362 -19.03 -4.18 8.03
CA ASP A 362 -19.38 -4.53 6.65
C ASP A 362 -18.93 -5.97 6.30
N VAL A 363 -17.77 -6.42 6.78
CA VAL A 363 -17.28 -7.79 6.58
C VAL A 363 -18.18 -8.81 7.27
N VAL A 364 -18.57 -8.54 8.52
CA VAL A 364 -19.47 -9.42 9.30
C VAL A 364 -20.83 -9.47 8.64
N ASP A 365 -21.40 -8.33 8.25
CA ASP A 365 -22.71 -8.27 7.60
C ASP A 365 -22.71 -8.99 6.24
N HIS A 366 -21.63 -8.85 5.46
CA HIS A 366 -21.42 -9.60 4.22
C HIS A 366 -21.51 -11.11 4.46
N TYR A 367 -20.72 -11.66 5.37
CA TYR A 367 -20.71 -13.11 5.61
C TYR A 367 -21.97 -13.62 6.30
N VAL A 368 -22.62 -12.80 7.14
CA VAL A 368 -23.95 -13.15 7.70
C VAL A 368 -24.96 -13.34 6.58
N GLN A 369 -24.96 -12.50 5.55
CA GLN A 369 -25.85 -12.66 4.40
C GLN A 369 -25.46 -13.86 3.53
N VAL A 370 -24.20 -13.94 3.11
CA VAL A 370 -23.69 -14.98 2.20
C VAL A 370 -23.84 -16.37 2.81
N ARG A 371 -23.50 -16.52 4.08
CA ARG A 371 -23.53 -17.81 4.80
C ARG A 371 -24.82 -18.04 5.58
N ARG A 372 -25.74 -17.07 5.56
CA ARG A 372 -27.06 -17.11 6.21
C ARG A 372 -26.98 -17.37 7.72
N PHE A 373 -25.96 -16.83 8.37
CA PHE A 373 -25.79 -16.98 9.82
C PHE A 373 -26.91 -16.27 10.58
N GLN A 374 -27.41 -16.91 11.64
CA GLN A 374 -28.47 -16.34 12.49
C GLN A 374 -27.84 -15.64 13.70
N LEU A 375 -27.20 -14.49 13.45
CA LEU A 375 -26.54 -13.70 14.50
C LEU A 375 -27.38 -12.49 14.91
N SER A 376 -27.64 -12.37 16.21
CA SER A 376 -28.22 -11.18 16.84
C SER A 376 -27.30 -9.97 16.70
N ARG A 377 -27.86 -8.77 16.90
CA ARG A 377 -27.07 -7.52 16.89
C ARG A 377 -25.94 -7.54 17.93
N GLY A 378 -26.17 -8.15 19.09
CA GLY A 378 -25.17 -8.29 20.15
C GLY A 378 -24.01 -9.18 19.72
N GLU A 379 -24.30 -10.33 19.11
CA GLU A 379 -23.29 -11.27 18.62
C GLU A 379 -22.45 -10.68 17.49
N ARG A 380 -23.05 -9.92 16.57
CA ARG A 380 -22.29 -9.24 15.49
C ARG A 380 -21.32 -8.21 16.06
N ARG A 381 -21.76 -7.39 17.02
CA ARG A 381 -20.89 -6.42 17.68
C ARG A 381 -19.75 -7.12 18.42
N ASP A 382 -20.07 -8.14 19.21
CA ASP A 382 -19.06 -8.89 19.95
C ASP A 382 -18.04 -9.57 18.99
N LEU A 383 -18.51 -10.13 17.87
CA LEU A 383 -17.66 -10.67 16.81
C LEU A 383 -16.71 -9.61 16.22
N VAL A 384 -17.20 -8.40 15.95
CA VAL A 384 -16.34 -7.30 15.47
C VAL A 384 -15.26 -6.95 16.48
N GLU A 385 -15.57 -6.90 17.78
CA GLU A 385 -14.57 -6.66 18.82
C GLU A 385 -13.52 -7.78 18.88
N TYR A 386 -13.90 -9.03 18.63
CA TYR A 386 -12.93 -10.12 18.46
C TYR A 386 -12.04 -9.89 17.23
N LEU A 387 -12.61 -9.53 16.08
CA LEU A 387 -11.83 -9.27 14.86
C LEU A 387 -10.83 -8.10 15.02
N LYS A 388 -11.17 -7.07 15.80
CA LYS A 388 -10.24 -5.97 16.15
C LYS A 388 -9.07 -6.44 17.02
N SER A 389 -9.21 -7.56 17.72
CA SER A 389 -8.18 -8.10 18.60
C SER A 389 -7.10 -8.93 17.89
N LEU A 390 -7.30 -9.25 16.60
CA LEU A 390 -6.48 -10.18 15.80
C LEU A 390 -5.30 -9.54 15.05
#